data_AF-V7F854-F1
#
_entry.id   AF-V7F854-F1
#
_cell.length_a   1.000
_cell.length_b   1.000
_cell.length_c   1.000
_cell.angle_alpha   90.00
_cell.angle_beta   90.00
_cell.angle_gamma   90.00
#
_symmetry.space_group_name_H-M   'P 1'
#
loop_
_entity.id
_entity.type
_entity.pdbx_description
1 polymer ?
#
loop_
_entity_poly.entity_id
_entity_poly.type
_entity_poly.pdbx_seq_one_letter_code
_entity_poly.pdbx_strand_id
1 'polypeptide(L)'
;MISVYCVSHVPALLTLEVPGFEGRNLLLIAFLIVTVQGSDVLQYIFGKLFGRHLLAPTVSPSKTWEGLVGGLAASSLLGALLSFLTPFSPLQAAGVALVACLMGFFGGLVASAIKRDQGVKDWGHLIEGHGGMMDRADSLVFAAPVFFHTVRYFWTV
;
A
#
# COMPACT_ATOMS: atom_id res chain seq x y z
N MET A 1 -5.00 12.43 13.64
CA MET A 1 -4.96 13.46 12.57
C MET A 1 -4.10 13.04 11.38
N ILE A 2 -2.88 12.51 11.59
CA ILE A 2 -1.98 12.07 10.50
C ILE A 2 -2.65 11.05 9.55
N SER A 3 -3.29 10.00 10.07
CA SER A 3 -3.93 8.98 9.21
C SER A 3 -5.03 9.55 8.31
N VAL A 4 -5.83 10.50 8.82
CA VAL A 4 -6.88 11.18 8.04
C VAL A 4 -6.25 12.02 6.92
N TYR A 5 -5.21 12.80 7.24
CA TYR A 5 -4.47 13.59 6.26
C TYR A 5 -3.87 12.70 5.16
N CYS A 6 -3.20 11.63 5.54
CA CYS A 6 -2.61 10.68 4.61
C CYS A 6 -3.65 10.01 3.71
N VAL A 7 -4.72 9.45 4.29
CA VAL A 7 -5.77 8.76 3.54
C VAL A 7 -6.54 9.73 2.63
N SER A 8 -6.62 11.02 2.98
CA SER A 8 -7.23 12.04 2.10
C SER A 8 -6.51 12.20 0.76
N HIS A 9 -5.27 11.71 0.63
CA HIS A 9 -4.56 11.71 -0.66
C HIS A 9 -5.16 10.72 -1.66
N VAL A 10 -5.94 9.72 -1.20
CA VAL A 10 -6.66 8.80 -2.09
C VAL A 10 -7.70 9.55 -2.92
N PRO A 11 -8.70 10.25 -2.35
CA PRO A 11 -9.62 11.06 -3.15
C PRO A 11 -8.93 12.26 -3.80
N ALA A 12 -7.83 12.78 -3.24
CA ALA A 12 -7.07 13.85 -3.87
C ALA A 12 -6.51 13.46 -5.25
N LEU A 13 -6.29 12.17 -5.54
CA LEU A 13 -5.92 11.71 -6.88
C LEU A 13 -6.91 12.14 -7.97
N LEU A 14 -8.19 12.36 -7.63
CA LEU A 14 -9.20 12.86 -8.57
C LEU A 14 -8.92 14.29 -9.03
N THR A 15 -8.19 15.06 -8.23
CA THR A 15 -7.84 16.46 -8.51
C THR A 15 -6.61 16.62 -9.41
N LEU A 16 -5.91 15.52 -9.73
CA LEU A 16 -4.72 15.58 -10.57
C LEU A 16 -5.09 15.77 -12.04
N GLU A 17 -4.45 16.73 -12.69
CA GLU A 17 -4.57 16.96 -14.13
C GLU A 17 -3.43 16.23 -14.84
N VAL A 18 -3.72 15.03 -15.37
CA VAL A 18 -2.76 14.22 -16.12
C VAL A 18 -3.07 14.32 -17.61
N PRO A 19 -2.20 14.94 -18.43
CA PRO A 19 -2.44 15.09 -19.87
C PRO A 19 -2.72 13.75 -20.55
N GLY A 20 -3.80 13.67 -21.32
CA GLY A 20 -4.20 12.44 -22.02
C GLY A 20 -4.84 11.37 -21.14
N PHE A 21 -5.07 11.66 -19.86
CA PHE A 21 -5.72 10.74 -18.91
C PHE A 21 -6.92 11.38 -18.18
N GLU A 22 -7.47 12.44 -18.76
CA GLU A 22 -8.59 13.20 -18.20
C GLU A 22 -9.84 12.33 -17.98
N GLY A 23 -10.53 12.56 -16.86
CA GLY A 23 -11.74 11.81 -16.48
C GLY A 23 -11.51 10.35 -16.07
N ARG A 24 -10.27 9.85 -16.12
CA ARG A 24 -9.92 8.46 -15.77
C ARG A 24 -9.17 8.33 -14.44
N ASN A 25 -9.06 9.41 -13.67
CA ASN A 25 -8.34 9.41 -12.37
C ASN A 25 -8.86 8.39 -11.35
N LEU A 26 -10.11 7.94 -11.48
CA LEU A 26 -10.64 6.81 -10.69
C LEU A 26 -9.81 5.52 -10.88
N LEU A 27 -9.23 5.31 -12.08
CA LEU A 27 -8.36 4.16 -12.36
C LEU A 27 -7.04 4.23 -11.60
N LEU A 28 -6.52 5.44 -11.30
CA LEU A 28 -5.33 5.61 -10.44
C LEU A 28 -5.63 5.19 -9.00
N ILE A 29 -6.82 5.48 -8.49
CA ILE A 29 -7.28 5.01 -7.18
C ILE A 29 -7.40 3.49 -7.19
N ALA A 30 -8.03 2.92 -8.23
CA ALA A 30 -8.14 1.47 -8.37
C ALA A 30 -6.75 0.80 -8.42
N PHE A 31 -5.82 1.36 -9.19
CA PHE A 31 -4.44 0.89 -9.27
C PHE A 31 -3.76 0.91 -7.89
N LEU A 32 -3.84 2.04 -7.16
CA LEU A 32 -3.25 2.19 -5.83
C LEU A 32 -3.83 1.14 -4.86
N ILE A 33 -5.15 1.03 -4.77
CA ILE A 33 -5.79 0.12 -3.81
C ILE A 33 -5.46 -1.34 -4.15
N VAL A 34 -5.58 -1.74 -5.42
CA VAL A 34 -5.33 -3.13 -5.83
C VAL A 34 -3.86 -3.51 -5.64
N THR A 35 -2.92 -2.63 -5.98
CA THR A 35 -1.49 -2.92 -5.82
C THR A 35 -1.08 -2.99 -4.36
N VAL A 36 -1.49 -2.02 -3.53
CA VAL A 36 -1.12 -1.97 -2.10
C VAL A 36 -1.78 -3.09 -1.31
N GLN A 37 -3.09 -3.27 -1.44
CA GLN A 37 -3.79 -4.35 -0.73
C GLN A 37 -3.37 -5.73 -1.26
N GLY A 38 -3.14 -5.84 -2.57
CA GLY A 38 -2.55 -7.03 -3.18
C GLY A 38 -1.17 -7.33 -2.60
N SER A 39 -0.34 -6.31 -2.38
CA SER A 39 0.97 -6.46 -1.73
C SER A 39 0.85 -7.01 -0.32
N ASP A 40 -0.10 -6.54 0.49
CA ASP A 40 -0.29 -7.06 1.86
C ASP A 40 -0.63 -8.57 1.84
N VAL A 41 -1.48 -8.99 0.90
CA VAL A 41 -1.83 -10.41 0.71
C VAL A 41 -0.61 -11.21 0.22
N LEU A 42 0.10 -10.70 -0.79
CA LEU A 42 1.27 -11.37 -1.35
C LEU A 42 2.39 -11.51 -0.33
N GLN A 43 2.69 -10.46 0.44
CA GLN A 43 3.67 -10.52 1.52
C GLN A 43 3.31 -11.56 2.57
N TYR A 44 2.02 -11.68 2.92
CA TYR A 44 1.55 -12.72 3.82
C TYR A 44 1.72 -14.13 3.23
N ILE A 45 1.36 -14.33 1.95
CA ILE A 45 1.51 -15.62 1.27
C ILE A 45 3.00 -16.01 1.18
N PHE A 46 3.86 -15.15 0.65
CA PHE A 46 5.30 -15.40 0.55
C PHE A 46 5.93 -15.57 1.93
N GLY A 47 5.48 -14.79 2.92
CA GLY A 47 5.94 -14.93 4.29
C GLY A 47 5.56 -16.25 4.93
N LYS A 48 4.38 -16.80 4.61
CA LYS A 48 3.95 -18.12 5.11
C LYS A 48 4.61 -19.29 4.38
N LEU A 49 4.88 -19.14 3.08
CA LEU A 49 5.48 -20.20 2.26
C LEU A 49 7.01 -20.29 2.44
N PHE A 50 7.69 -19.14 2.51
CA PHE A 50 9.15 -19.06 2.47
C PHE A 50 9.75 -18.36 3.70
N GLY A 51 8.94 -17.82 4.61
CA GLY A 51 9.41 -17.05 5.74
C GLY A 51 10.26 -17.88 6.70
N ARG A 52 11.49 -17.42 6.91
CA ARG A 52 12.42 -17.98 7.91
C ARG A 52 12.90 -16.91 8.87
N HIS A 53 13.09 -15.68 8.38
CA HIS A 53 13.61 -14.59 9.18
C HIS A 53 12.54 -13.55 9.48
N LEU A 54 12.15 -13.46 10.75
CA LEU A 54 11.23 -12.42 11.23
C LEU A 54 11.88 -11.04 11.10
N LEU A 55 11.12 -10.08 10.58
CA LEU A 55 11.60 -8.71 10.43
C LEU A 55 11.48 -7.94 11.76
N ALA A 56 10.31 -8.00 12.39
CA ALA A 56 10.00 -7.18 13.56
C ALA A 56 9.19 -8.00 14.60
N PRO A 57 9.82 -8.95 15.32
CA PRO A 57 9.12 -9.90 16.18
C PRO A 57 8.28 -9.25 17.29
N THR A 58 8.73 -8.11 17.83
CA THR A 58 8.07 -7.37 18.91
C THR A 58 6.84 -6.58 18.42
N VAL A 59 6.82 -6.16 17.17
CA VAL A 59 5.77 -5.33 16.58
C VAL A 59 4.76 -6.17 15.79
N SER A 60 5.26 -7.09 14.96
CA SER A 60 4.47 -7.96 14.10
C SER A 60 5.11 -9.34 13.96
N PRO A 61 4.59 -10.36 14.68
CA PRO A 61 5.18 -11.69 14.70
C PRO A 61 5.00 -12.48 13.39
N SER A 62 4.24 -11.95 12.42
CA SER A 62 3.97 -12.59 11.13
C SER A 62 4.76 -12.01 9.96
N LYS A 63 5.46 -10.89 10.14
CA LYS A 63 6.21 -10.21 9.06
C LYS A 63 7.62 -10.80 8.94
N THR A 64 7.96 -11.29 7.76
CA THR A 64 9.28 -11.87 7.45
C THR A 64 9.99 -11.11 6.34
N TRP A 65 11.32 -11.20 6.30
CA TRP A 65 12.13 -10.61 5.23
C TRP A 65 11.82 -11.25 3.87
N GLU A 66 11.64 -12.57 3.82
CA GLU A 66 11.29 -13.28 2.59
C GLU A 66 9.90 -12.88 2.09
N GLY A 67 8.95 -12.68 3.01
CA GLY A 67 7.62 -12.15 2.69
C GLY A 67 7.69 -10.74 2.12
N LEU A 68 8.51 -9.86 2.69
CA LEU A 68 8.72 -8.51 2.18
C LEU A 68 9.29 -8.53 0.75
N VAL A 69 10.41 -9.24 0.53
CA VAL A 69 11.08 -9.25 -0.78
C VAL A 69 10.20 -9.92 -1.83
N GLY A 70 9.64 -11.10 -1.53
CA GLY A 70 8.76 -11.83 -2.46
C GLY A 70 7.46 -11.08 -2.74
N GLY A 71 6.86 -10.49 -1.71
CA GLY A 71 5.64 -9.69 -1.83
C GLY A 71 5.86 -8.41 -2.63
N LEU A 72 6.98 -7.69 -2.42
CA LEU A 72 7.32 -6.51 -3.21
C LEU A 72 7.61 -6.86 -4.68
N ALA A 73 8.35 -7.93 -4.94
CA ALA A 73 8.59 -8.38 -6.31
C ALA A 73 7.28 -8.75 -7.03
N ALA A 74 6.41 -9.52 -6.38
CA ALA A 74 5.13 -9.93 -6.94
C ALA A 74 4.15 -8.76 -7.11
N SER A 75 4.10 -7.82 -6.16
CA SER A 75 3.24 -6.63 -6.27
C SER A 75 3.76 -5.62 -7.30
N SER A 76 5.07 -5.54 -7.51
CA SER A 76 5.65 -4.75 -8.62
C SER A 76 5.29 -5.34 -9.97
N LEU A 77 5.34 -6.66 -10.10
CA LEU A 77 4.85 -7.36 -11.30
C LEU A 77 3.35 -7.13 -11.50
N LEU A 78 2.55 -7.20 -10.43
CA LEU A 78 1.13 -6.88 -10.49
C LEU A 78 0.91 -5.43 -10.98
N GLY A 79 1.68 -4.46 -10.49
CA GLY A 79 1.67 -3.10 -10.98
C GLY A 79 1.99 -2.99 -12.48
N ALA A 80 3.01 -3.72 -12.96
CA ALA A 80 3.35 -3.77 -14.38
C ALA A 80 2.20 -4.31 -15.24
N LEU A 81 1.56 -5.40 -14.77
CA LEU A 81 0.41 -6.02 -15.44
C LEU A 81 -0.81 -5.12 -15.45
N LEU A 82 -0.99 -4.29 -14.43
CA LEU A 82 -2.07 -3.31 -14.31
C LEU A 82 -1.76 -1.96 -14.97
N SER A 83 -0.65 -1.83 -15.72
CA SER A 83 -0.28 -0.58 -16.39
C SER A 83 -1.36 -0.03 -17.32
N PHE A 84 -2.21 -0.89 -17.91
CA PHE A 84 -3.35 -0.49 -18.73
C PHE A 84 -4.41 0.36 -17.99
N LEU A 85 -4.42 0.34 -16.66
CA LEU A 85 -5.27 1.19 -15.81
C LEU A 85 -4.67 2.58 -15.59
N THR A 86 -3.46 2.84 -16.06
CA THR A 86 -2.69 4.04 -15.73
C THR A 86 -2.13 4.68 -16.99
N PRO A 87 -1.71 5.95 -16.94
CA PRO A 87 -0.97 6.58 -18.03
C PRO A 87 0.51 6.16 -18.08
N PHE A 88 0.92 5.17 -17.27
CA PHE A 88 2.32 4.78 -17.11
C PHE A 88 2.70 3.67 -18.09
N SER A 89 3.98 3.65 -18.53
CA SER A 89 4.52 2.46 -19.19
C SER A 89 4.59 1.28 -18.20
N PRO A 90 4.63 0.02 -18.66
CA PRO A 90 4.68 -1.14 -17.76
C PRO A 90 5.84 -1.08 -16.74
N LEU A 91 7.00 -0.57 -17.16
CA LEU A 91 8.15 -0.41 -16.27
C LEU A 91 7.94 0.72 -15.25
N GLN A 92 7.33 1.83 -15.66
CA GLN A 92 6.97 2.93 -14.75
C GLN A 92 5.90 2.48 -13.75
N ALA A 93 4.87 1.77 -14.19
CA ALA A 93 3.84 1.21 -13.31
C ALA A 93 4.43 0.24 -12.28
N ALA A 94 5.38 -0.60 -12.69
CA ALA A 94 6.12 -1.48 -11.78
C ALA A 94 6.89 -0.68 -10.72
N GLY A 95 7.62 0.36 -11.13
CA GLY A 95 8.40 1.21 -10.23
C GLY A 95 7.52 1.99 -9.24
N VAL A 96 6.42 2.57 -9.72
CA VAL A 96 5.48 3.30 -8.87
C VAL A 96 4.79 2.35 -7.88
N ALA A 97 4.38 1.16 -8.34
CA ALA A 97 3.81 0.13 -7.46
C ALA A 97 4.81 -0.33 -6.41
N LEU A 98 6.08 -0.56 -6.78
CA LEU A 98 7.14 -0.93 -5.85
C LEU A 98 7.27 0.10 -4.72
N VAL A 99 7.37 1.38 -5.07
CA VAL A 99 7.51 2.48 -4.10
C VAL A 99 6.28 2.58 -3.21
N ALA A 100 5.07 2.54 -3.79
CA ALA A 100 3.83 2.62 -3.03
C ALA A 100 3.67 1.43 -2.07
N CYS A 101 3.97 0.21 -2.51
CA CYS A 101 3.89 -1.00 -1.70
C CYS A 101 4.94 -1.02 -0.59
N LEU A 102 6.16 -0.55 -0.88
CA LEU A 102 7.21 -0.40 0.13
C LEU A 102 6.79 0.60 1.20
N MET A 103 6.22 1.74 0.82
CA MET A 103 5.70 2.71 1.79
C MET A 103 4.51 2.16 2.55
N GLY A 104 3.63 1.41 1.90
CA GLY A 104 2.52 0.73 2.56
C GLY A 104 2.98 -0.30 3.60
N PHE A 105 4.08 -1.00 3.32
CA PHE A 105 4.71 -1.89 4.28
C PHE A 105 5.13 -1.16 5.57
N PHE A 106 5.84 -0.04 5.42
CA PHE A 106 6.25 0.78 6.56
C PHE A 106 5.06 1.41 7.29
N GLY A 107 4.03 1.86 6.57
CA GLY A 107 2.78 2.34 7.16
C GLY A 107 2.14 1.28 8.06
N GLY A 108 2.05 0.04 7.57
CA GLY A 108 1.56 -1.11 8.34
C GLY A 108 2.41 -1.44 9.57
N LEU A 109 3.74 -1.32 9.48
CA LEU A 109 4.63 -1.52 10.63
C LEU A 109 4.46 -0.42 11.68
N VAL A 110 4.39 0.84 11.27
CA VAL A 110 4.18 1.99 12.17
C VAL A 110 2.84 1.86 12.88
N ALA A 111 1.76 1.59 12.14
CA ALA A 111 0.44 1.37 12.73
C ALA A 111 0.47 0.19 13.72
N SER A 112 1.13 -0.92 13.37
CA SER A 112 1.30 -2.05 14.28
C SER A 112 2.07 -1.66 15.55
N ALA A 113 3.13 -0.86 15.43
CA ALA A 113 3.92 -0.41 16.58
C ALA A 113 3.09 0.46 17.53
N ILE A 114 2.32 1.41 16.99
CA ILE A 114 1.43 2.26 17.77
C ILE A 114 0.39 1.41 18.52
N LYS A 115 -0.19 0.40 17.86
CA LYS A 115 -1.12 -0.53 18.51
C LYS A 115 -0.48 -1.23 19.72
N ARG A 116 0.75 -1.72 19.56
CA ARG A 116 1.48 -2.38 20.66
C ARG A 116 1.82 -1.44 21.81
N ASP A 117 2.18 -0.21 21.51
CA ASP A 117 2.44 0.82 22.52
C ASP A 117 1.19 1.12 23.36
N GLN A 118 0.02 1.10 22.73
CA GLN A 118 -1.28 1.28 23.40
C GLN A 118 -1.82 -0.01 24.06
N GLY A 119 -1.07 -1.12 24.01
CA GLY A 119 -1.49 -2.41 24.58
C GLY A 119 -2.64 -3.09 23.83
N VAL A 120 -3.00 -2.62 22.63
CA VAL A 120 -4.07 -3.18 21.80
C VAL A 120 -3.51 -3.93 20.59
N LYS A 121 -4.29 -4.88 20.06
CA LYS A 121 -3.92 -5.62 18.84
C LYS A 121 -4.56 -5.05 17.59
N ASP A 122 -5.82 -4.63 17.70
CA ASP A 122 -6.68 -4.16 16.60
C ASP A 122 -7.32 -2.83 17.03
N TRP A 123 -7.58 -1.93 16.08
CA TRP A 123 -8.15 -0.60 16.38
C TRP A 123 -9.63 -0.66 16.80
N GLY A 124 -10.30 -1.78 16.55
CA GLY A 124 -11.69 -2.01 16.93
C GLY A 124 -12.17 -3.39 16.48
N HIS A 125 -13.46 -3.66 16.69
CA HIS A 125 -14.08 -4.96 16.41
C HIS A 125 -15.20 -4.88 15.37
N LEU A 126 -15.11 -3.93 14.43
CA LEU A 126 -16.18 -3.67 13.47
C LEU A 126 -16.48 -4.88 12.57
N ILE A 127 -15.49 -5.73 12.29
CA ILE A 127 -15.67 -6.98 11.55
C ILE A 127 -15.19 -8.13 12.43
N GLU A 128 -16.12 -8.98 12.85
CA GLU A 128 -15.82 -10.17 13.66
C GLU A 128 -14.73 -11.02 12.98
N GLY A 129 -13.61 -11.22 13.68
CA GLY A 129 -12.46 -12.00 13.20
C GLY A 129 -11.53 -11.29 12.20
N HIS A 130 -11.80 -10.06 11.76
CA HIS A 130 -10.99 -9.34 10.75
C HIS A 130 -10.43 -7.99 11.22
N GLY A 131 -10.66 -7.60 12.47
CA GLY A 131 -10.19 -6.33 13.05
C GLY A 131 -11.09 -5.14 12.71
N GLY A 132 -10.57 -3.93 12.90
CA GLY A 132 -11.26 -2.69 12.58
C GLY A 132 -11.09 -2.29 11.11
N MET A 133 -11.98 -1.43 10.61
CA MET A 133 -11.84 -0.81 9.28
C MET A 133 -10.50 -0.08 9.14
N MET A 134 -10.01 0.51 10.23
CA MET A 134 -8.74 1.22 10.26
C MET A 134 -7.54 0.28 10.06
N ASP A 135 -7.60 -0.96 10.55
CA ASP A 135 -6.55 -1.97 10.32
C ASP A 135 -6.38 -2.31 8.83
N ARG A 136 -7.42 -2.09 8.01
CA ARG A 136 -7.39 -2.29 6.54
C ARG A 136 -6.82 -1.10 5.78
N ALA A 137 -6.71 0.05 6.44
CA ALA A 137 -6.15 1.27 5.87
C ALA A 137 -4.72 1.53 6.34
N ASP A 138 -4.18 0.74 7.27
CA ASP A 138 -2.84 0.91 7.85
C ASP A 138 -1.74 1.06 6.77
N SER A 139 -1.79 0.25 5.71
CA SER A 139 -0.85 0.34 4.58
C SER A 139 -1.12 1.56 3.68
N LEU A 140 -2.38 1.97 3.51
CA LEU A 140 -2.73 3.15 2.72
C LEU A 140 -2.25 4.46 3.36
N VAL A 141 -2.07 4.51 4.68
CA VAL A 141 -1.60 5.71 5.40
C VAL A 141 -0.26 6.20 4.84
N PHE A 142 0.68 5.33 4.48
CA PHE A 142 1.95 5.78 3.88
C PHE A 142 1.96 5.64 2.36
N ALA A 143 1.26 4.66 1.79
CA ALA A 143 1.24 4.46 0.35
C ALA A 143 0.53 5.61 -0.39
N ALA A 144 -0.61 6.08 0.10
CA ALA A 144 -1.44 7.09 -0.58
C ALA A 144 -0.74 8.44 -0.81
N PRO A 145 -0.13 9.10 0.21
CA PRO A 145 0.56 10.38 -0.02
C PRO A 145 1.76 10.23 -0.94
N VAL A 146 2.55 9.16 -0.79
CA VAL A 146 3.73 8.94 -1.65
C VAL A 146 3.31 8.69 -3.10
N PHE A 147 2.28 7.87 -3.32
CA PHE A 147 1.75 7.63 -4.66
C PHE A 147 1.21 8.93 -5.27
N PHE A 148 0.38 9.68 -4.55
CA PHE A 148 -0.13 10.97 -5.03
C PHE A 148 0.99 11.93 -5.45
N HIS A 149 2.00 12.12 -4.60
CA HIS A 149 3.11 13.03 -4.91
C HIS A 149 3.98 12.52 -6.06
N THR A 150 4.15 11.20 -6.19
CA THR A 150 4.87 10.61 -7.32
C THR A 150 4.13 10.90 -8.63
N VAL A 151 2.82 10.64 -8.69
CA VAL A 151 2.03 10.90 -9.90
C VAL A 151 2.02 12.40 -10.22
N ARG A 152 1.82 13.25 -9.21
CA ARG A 152 1.85 14.70 -9.37
C ARG A 152 3.19 15.20 -9.95
N TYR A 153 4.31 14.78 -9.38
CA TYR A 153 5.61 15.32 -9.77
C TYR A 153 6.05 14.91 -11.18
N PHE A 154 5.68 13.71 -11.62
CA PHE A 154 6.18 13.14 -12.88
C PHE A 154 5.17 13.15 -14.04
N TRP A 155 3.86 13.26 -13.76
CA TRP A 155 2.81 13.13 -14.78
C TRP A 155 1.79 14.27 -14.79
N THR A 156 1.85 15.23 -13.86
CA THR A 156 1.00 16.44 -13.93
C THR A 156 1.79 17.65 -14.36
N VAL A 157 1.09 18.63 -14.95
CA VAL A 157 1.64 19.91 -15.42
C VAL A 157 1.48 20.98 -14.34
#